data_AF-A0A7Y3NP50-F1
#
_entry.id   AF-A0A7Y3NP50-F1
#
_cell.length_a   1.000
_cell.length_b   1.000
_cell.length_c   1.000
_cell.angle_alpha   90.00
_cell.angle_beta   90.00
_cell.angle_gamma   90.00
#
_symmetry.space_group_name_H-M   'P 1'
#
loop_
_entity.id
_entity.type
_entity.pdbx_description
1 polymer ?
#
loop_
_entity_poly.entity_id
_entity_poly.type
_entity_poly.pdbx_seq_one_letter_code
_entity_poly.pdbx_strand_id
1 'polypeptide(L)' 'MSVEVRIPKLGMSMETATVSEWHVKNGDQVTKGAPLYSVETDKTTTEVEAPADGQVEIIGEPDTEYEVGALIARIT' A
#
# COMPACT_ATOMS: atom_id res chain seq x y z
N MET A 1 -18.05 0.29 4.06
CA MET A 1 -17.19 -0.51 4.97
C MET A 1 -15.79 -0.20 4.49
N SER A 2 -14.94 0.42 5.32
CA SER A 2 -13.60 0.78 4.87
C SER A 2 -12.66 -0.41 4.97
N VAL A 3 -11.93 -0.67 3.89
CA VAL A 3 -10.89 -1.70 3.80
C VAL A 3 -9.56 -1.05 4.10
N GLU A 4 -8.89 -1.54 5.13
CA GLU A 4 -7.59 -1.00 5.54
C GLU A 4 -6.48 -1.60 4.67
N VAL A 5 -5.69 -0.72 4.06
CA VAL A 5 -4.54 -1.09 3.25
C VAL A 5 -3.30 -0.93 4.13
N ARG A 6 -2.66 -2.07 4.41
CA ARG A 6 -1.50 -2.16 5.28
C ARG A 6 -0.32 -2.71 4.50
N ILE A 7 0.89 -2.40 4.95
CA ILE A 7 2.12 -2.98 4.38
C ILE A 7 2.01 -4.52 4.47
N PRO A 8 2.00 -5.24 3.33
CA PRO A 8 1.96 -6.69 3.34
C PRO A 8 3.29 -7.26 3.85
N LYS A 9 3.24 -8.44 4.47
CA LYS A 9 4.44 -9.15 4.90
C LYS A 9 5.12 -9.81 3.69
N LEU A 10 6.11 -9.15 3.10
CA LEU A 10 6.80 -9.60 1.88
C LEU A 10 7.97 -10.57 2.13
N GLY A 11 8.12 -11.08 3.35
CA GLY A 11 9.13 -12.08 3.68
C GLY A 11 8.97 -12.62 5.10
N MET A 12 9.47 -13.83 5.34
CA MET A 12 9.39 -14.47 6.67
C MET A 12 10.15 -13.68 7.76
N SER A 13 11.16 -12.88 7.37
CA SER A 13 12.03 -12.09 8.27
C SER A 13 12.10 -10.60 7.93
N MET A 14 11.16 -10.05 7.14
CA MET A 14 11.10 -8.60 6.92
C MET A 14 10.22 -7.94 7.98
N GLU A 15 10.75 -6.88 8.59
CA GLU A 15 10.09 -6.06 9.61
C GLU A 15 9.60 -4.72 9.03
N THR A 16 10.25 -4.20 7.99
CA THR A 16 9.91 -2.93 7.33
C THR A 16 9.85 -3.07 5.80
N ALA A 17 9.11 -2.18 5.15
CA ALA A 17 9.07 -1.99 3.70
C ALA A 17 8.96 -0.51 3.36
N THR A 18 9.57 -0.10 2.25
CA THR A 18 9.58 1.29 1.80
C THR A 18 8.56 1.48 0.70
N VAL A 19 7.69 2.49 0.82
CA VAL A 19 6.76 2.82 -0.26
C VAL A 19 7.54 3.59 -1.33
N SER A 20 7.73 2.99 -2.49
CA SER A 20 8.50 3.58 -3.59
C SER A 20 7.70 4.69 -4.28
N GLU A 21 6.47 4.41 -4.70
CA GLU A 21 5.60 5.39 -5.36
C GLU A 21 4.13 5.00 -5.23
N TRP A 22 3.25 6.01 -5.14
CA TRP A 22 1.80 5.82 -5.23
C TRP A 22 1.33 6.04 -6.68
N HIS A 23 0.69 5.01 -7.24
CA HIS A 23 0.04 5.06 -8.57
C HIS A 23 -1.35 5.68 -8.53
N VAL A 24 -1.84 5.99 -7.33
CA VAL A 24 -3.17 6.55 -7.08
C VAL A 24 -3.07 7.79 -6.19
N LYS A 25 -4.12 8.62 -6.17
CA LYS A 25 -4.17 9.83 -5.36
C LYS A 25 -5.13 9.66 -4.18
N ASN A 26 -4.93 10.45 -3.12
CA ASN A 26 -5.90 10.51 -2.03
C ASN A 26 -7.25 11.02 -2.57
N GLY A 27 -8.32 10.26 -2.31
CA GLY A 27 -9.67 10.49 -2.81
C GLY A 27 -9.94 9.89 -4.20
N ASP A 28 -8.99 9.17 -4.79
CA ASP A 28 -9.15 8.60 -6.14
C ASP A 28 -9.97 7.30 -6.11
N GLN A 29 -10.68 7.01 -7.20
CA GLN A 29 -11.56 5.85 -7.29
C GLN A 29 -10.81 4.67 -7.90
N VAL A 30 -10.56 3.65 -7.08
CA VAL A 30 -9.82 2.45 -7.45
C VAL A 30 -10.76 1.26 -7.56
N THR A 31 -10.40 0.28 -8.38
CA THR A 31 -11.15 -0.98 -8.51
C THR A 31 -10.37 -2.11 -7.85
N LYS A 32 -11.06 -3.13 -7.35
CA LYS A 32 -10.41 -4.31 -6.78
C LYS A 32 -9.45 -4.93 -7.80
N GLY A 33 -8.19 -5.10 -7.40
CA GLY A 33 -7.10 -5.57 -8.27
C GLY A 33 -6.38 -4.47 -9.06
N ALA A 34 -6.73 -3.19 -8.87
CA ALA A 34 -5.96 -2.09 -9.45
C ALA A 34 -4.69 -1.82 -8.63
N PRO A 35 -3.54 -1.51 -9.25
CA PRO A 35 -2.31 -1.17 -8.53
C PRO A 35 -2.47 0.14 -7.77
N LEU A 36 -2.19 0.12 -6.46
CA LEU A 36 -2.27 1.31 -5.60
C LEU A 36 -0.91 1.98 -5.44
N TYR A 37 0.09 1.21 -5.01
CA TYR A 37 1.44 1.70 -4.74
C TYR A 37 2.45 0.56 -4.90
N SER A 38 3.68 0.94 -5.22
CA SER A 38 4.81 0.02 -5.27
C SER A 38 5.55 0.09 -3.95
N VAL A 39 5.80 -1.05 -3.31
CA VAL A 39 6.71 -1.15 -2.18
C VAL A 39 8.02 -1.76 -2.63
N GLU A 40 9.11 -1.14 -2.21
CA GLU A 40 10.44 -1.68 -2.38
C GLU A 40 10.91 -2.28 -1.06
N THR A 41 11.49 -3.47 -1.17
CA THR A 41 12.19 -4.15 -0.08
C THR A 41 13.63 -4.38 -0.51
N ASP A 42 14.50 -4.73 0.44
CA ASP A 42 15.95 -4.96 0.27
C ASP A 42 16.35 -5.74 -1.00
N LYS A 43 15.47 -6.61 -1.52
CA LYS A 43 15.76 -7.47 -2.68
C LYS A 43 14.70 -7.49 -3.76
N THR A 44 13.53 -6.87 -3.55
CA THR A 44 12.40 -7.01 -4.48
C THR A 44 11.42 -5.85 -4.35
N THR A 45 11.00 -5.34 -5.50
CA THR A 45 9.88 -4.40 -5.61
C THR A 45 8.59 -5.21 -5.81
N THR A 46 7.60 -4.99 -4.95
CA THR A 46 6.26 -5.61 -5.07
C THR A 46 5.21 -4.52 -5.19
N GLU A 47 4.27 -4.70 -6.10
CA GLU A 47 3.14 -3.79 -6.26
C GLU A 47 1.98 -4.26 -5.40
N VAL A 48 1.40 -3.34 -4.62
CA VAL A 48 0.24 -3.62 -3.79
C VAL A 48 -1.01 -3.24 -4.55
N GLU A 49 -1.84 -4.25 -4.80
CA GLU A 49 -3.12 -4.10 -5.48
C GLU A 49 -4.23 -3.75 -4.47
N ALA A 50 -5.28 -3.11 -4.98
CA ALA A 50 -6.45 -2.74 -4.22
C ALA A 50 -7.23 -3.99 -3.77
N PRO A 51 -7.38 -4.24 -2.45
CA PRO A 51 -8.17 -5.37 -1.96
C PRO A 51 -9.68 -5.24 -2.23
N ALA A 52 -10.16 -4.03 -2.48
CA ALA A 52 -11.56 -3.71 -2.79
C ALA A 52 -11.66 -2.55 -3.78
N ASP A 53 -12.81 -2.44 -4.44
CA ASP A 53 -13.23 -1.25 -5.18
C ASP A 53 -13.77 -0.18 -4.24
N GLY A 54 -13.45 1.07 -4.51
CA GLY A 54 -13.85 2.19 -3.67
C GLY A 54 -12.94 3.39 -3.80
N GLN A 55 -13.02 4.29 -2.83
CA GLN A 55 -12.23 5.52 -2.81
C GLN A 55 -10.99 5.33 -1.93
N VAL A 56 -9.79 5.49 -2.49
CA VAL A 56 -8.55 5.32 -1.73
C VAL A 56 -8.21 6.59 -0.95
N GLU A 57 -7.98 6.44 0.34
CA GLU A 57 -7.53 7.47 1.26
C GLU A 57 -6.11 7.13 1.70
N ILE A 58 -5.14 7.82 1.13
CA ILE A 58 -3.72 7.66 1.42
C ILE A 58 -3.38 8.44 2.69
N ILE A 59 -2.82 7.75 3.68
CA ILE A 59 -2.40 8.31 4.97
C ILE A 59 -0.86 8.35 5.05
N GLY A 60 -0.20 7.39 4.41
CA GLY A 60 1.26 7.31 4.34
C GLY A 60 1.86 8.11 3.18
N GLU A 61 3.10 8.52 3.34
CA GLU A 61 3.87 9.27 2.34
C GLU A 61 4.66 8.31 1.42
N PRO A 62 4.85 8.66 0.13
CA PRO A 62 5.84 7.99 -0.70
C PRO A 62 7.26 8.21 -0.14
N ASP A 63 8.20 7.37 -0.57
CA ASP A 63 9.62 7.39 -0.16
C ASP A 63 9.83 7.25 1.36
N THR A 64 8.84 6.67 2.05
CA THR A 64 8.85 6.49 3.50
C THR A 64 8.88 5.01 3.86
N GLU A 65 9.71 4.67 4.85
CA GLU A 65 9.79 3.33 5.43
C GLU A 65 8.69 3.11 6.46
N TYR A 66 7.95 2.02 6.31
CA TYR A 66 6.89 1.62 7.22
C TYR A 66 7.11 0.20 7.74
N GLU A 67 6.69 -0.04 8.97
CA GLU A 67 6.68 -1.39 9.55
C GLU A 67 5.61 -2.28 8.91
N VAL A 68 5.89 -3.58 8.85
CA VAL A 68 4.93 -4.57 8.34
C VAL A 68 3.65 -4.54 9.18
N GLY A 69 2.51 -4.38 8.52
CA GLY A 69 1.21 -4.22 9.18
C GLY A 69 0.86 -2.78 9.59
N ALA A 70 1.75 -1.81 9.33
CA ALA A 70 1.40 -0.39 9.45
C ALA A 70 0.31 -0.04 8.43
N LEU A 71 -0.67 0.75 8.89
CA LEU A 71 -1.77 1.23 8.08
C LEU A 71 -1.32 2.47 7.31
N ILE A 72 -1.29 2.37 5.98
CA ILE A 72 -0.82 3.46 5.12
C ILE A 72 -1.91 4.00 4.20
N ALA A 73 -2.99 3.25 3.99
CA ALA A 73 -4.15 3.72 3.24
C ALA A 73 -5.44 3.02 3.69
N ARG A 74 -6.58 3.56 3.27
CA ARG A 74 -7.91 2.98 3.47
C ARG A 74 -8.69 3.09 2.17
N ILE A 75 -9.54 2.11 1.87
CA ILE A 75 -10.45 2.15 0.72
C ILE A 75 -11.86 2.19 1.29
N THR A 76 -12.65 3.21 0.98
CA THR A 76 -14.04 3.35 1.46
C THR A 76 -15.06 3.08 0.37
#